data_AF-D8LWN7-F1
#
_entry.id   AF-D8LWN7-F1
#
_cell.length_a   1.000
_cell.length_b   1.000
_cell.length_c   1.000
_cell.angle_alpha   90.00
_cell.angle_beta   90.00
_cell.angle_gamma   90.00
#
_symmetry.space_group_name_H-M   'P 1'
#
loop_
_entity.id
_entity.type
_entity.pdbx_description
1 polymer ?
#
loop_
_entity_poly.entity_id
_entity_poly.type
_entity_poly.pdbx_seq_one_letter_code
_entity_poly.pdbx_strand_id
1 'polypeptide(L)'
;MCSQPILESTSHLCAVCERWYCKYHCRRLLYLDGNSPSYVCQFCFPLFFNPFESEEPSNRGNEVGWDVAPWIPDYIVEECTDVECDVQFLSLMHPFRKRKHHCRLCGNVFCDKHCSKRVFLPEKNIPDMVRVCNLCFSL
;
A
#
# COMPACT_ATOMS: atom_id res chain seq x y z
N MET A 1 17.18 15.01 -4.53
CA MET A 1 15.95 15.84 -4.67
C MET A 1 15.26 15.42 -5.96
N CYS A 2 13.95 15.16 -5.91
CA CYS A 2 13.17 14.84 -7.11
C CYS A 2 13.22 16.03 -8.09
N SER A 3 13.55 15.79 -9.36
CA SER A 3 13.54 16.81 -10.42
C SER A 3 12.16 17.03 -11.06
N GLN A 4 11.17 16.19 -10.72
CA GLN A 4 9.82 16.32 -11.25
C GLN A 4 9.07 17.48 -10.59
N PRO A 5 8.31 18.27 -11.37
CA PRO A 5 7.48 19.33 -10.81
C PRO A 5 6.37 18.75 -9.93
N ILE A 6 6.02 19.48 -8.87
CA ILE A 6 4.84 19.20 -8.06
C ILE A 6 3.64 19.80 -8.80
N LEU A 7 2.85 18.93 -9.43
CA LEU A 7 1.60 19.29 -10.09
C LEU A 7 0.42 18.84 -9.24
N GLU A 8 -0.59 19.69 -9.08
CA GLU A 8 -1.79 19.41 -8.27
C GLU A 8 -2.53 18.14 -8.71
N SER A 9 -2.52 17.84 -10.01
CA SER A 9 -3.21 16.67 -10.58
C SER A 9 -2.52 15.32 -10.41
N THR A 10 -1.23 15.29 -10.05
CA THR A 10 -0.41 14.05 -10.02
C THR A 10 0.50 13.95 -8.80
N SER A 11 0.40 14.93 -7.90
CA SER A 11 1.14 14.95 -6.64
C SER A 11 0.20 14.58 -5.49
N HIS A 12 0.80 14.07 -4.43
CA HIS A 12 0.07 13.68 -3.24
C HIS A 12 0.69 14.36 -2.02
N LEU A 13 -0.16 14.89 -1.16
CA LEU A 13 0.23 15.35 0.16
C LEU A 13 0.51 14.13 1.04
N CYS A 14 1.72 14.05 1.59
CA CYS A 14 2.01 13.05 2.61
C CYS A 14 1.33 13.45 3.92
N ALA A 15 0.47 12.58 4.44
CA ALA A 15 -0.26 12.84 5.68
C ALA A 15 0.61 12.83 6.96
N VAL A 16 1.87 12.38 6.85
CA VAL A 16 2.80 12.31 8.00
C VAL A 16 3.66 13.56 8.11
N CYS A 17 4.32 13.96 7.02
CA CYS A 17 5.25 15.10 7.06
C CYS A 17 4.67 16.37 6.43
N GLU A 18 3.41 16.34 5.98
CA GLU A 18 2.67 17.48 5.43
C GLU A 18 3.37 18.15 4.23
N ARG A 19 4.12 17.36 3.45
CA ARG A 19 4.80 17.82 2.23
C ARG A 19 4.19 17.19 0.99
N TRP A 20 4.17 17.95 -0.08
CA TRP A 20 3.79 17.46 -1.40
C TRP A 20 4.93 16.70 -2.06
N TYR A 21 4.57 15.59 -2.69
CA TYR A 21 5.48 14.74 -3.44
C TYR A 21 4.83 14.36 -4.76
N CYS A 22 5.62 14.27 -5.83
CA CYS A 22 5.12 13.70 -7.07
C CYS A 22 4.79 12.21 -6.87
N LYS A 23 4.02 11.63 -7.79
CA LYS A 23 3.67 10.20 -7.80
C LYS A 23 4.86 9.24 -7.63
N TYR A 24 6.05 9.62 -8.11
CA TYR A 24 7.27 8.82 -7.97
C TYR A 24 7.89 8.80 -6.57
N HIS A 25 7.33 9.54 -5.61
CA HIS A 25 7.83 9.58 -4.23
C HIS A 25 6.71 9.42 -3.20
N CYS A 26 5.45 9.33 -3.63
CA CYS A 26 4.29 9.22 -2.75
C CYS A 26 3.14 8.51 -3.47
N ARG A 27 3.16 7.18 -3.39
CA ARG A 27 2.11 6.30 -3.93
C ARG A 27 1.58 5.29 -2.92
N ARG A 28 2.23 5.21 -1.76
CA ARG A 28 1.88 4.28 -0.70
C ARG A 28 0.75 4.87 0.12
N LEU A 29 -0.13 3.99 0.57
CA LEU A 29 -1.28 4.32 1.39
C LEU A 29 -1.14 3.60 2.73
N LEU A 30 -1.51 4.29 3.82
CA LEU A 30 -1.63 3.74 5.17
C LEU A 30 -2.91 4.25 5.82
N TYR A 31 -3.51 3.42 6.67
CA TYR A 31 -4.55 3.86 7.59
C TYR A 31 -3.86 4.47 8.80
N LEU A 32 -3.90 5.81 8.92
CA LEU A 32 -3.30 6.53 10.05
C LEU A 32 -4.32 6.83 11.15
N ASP A 33 -5.61 6.86 10.80
CA ASP A 33 -6.74 7.21 11.69
C ASP A 33 -7.81 6.11 11.78
N GLY A 34 -7.57 4.95 11.12
CA GLY A 34 -8.49 3.82 11.04
C GLY A 34 -9.72 4.00 10.14
N ASN A 35 -9.97 5.19 9.58
CA ASN A 35 -11.18 5.48 8.81
C ASN A 35 -10.93 5.46 7.31
N SER A 36 -9.84 6.06 6.85
CA SER A 36 -9.54 6.17 5.42
C SER A 36 -8.04 6.09 5.14
N PRO A 37 -7.64 5.42 4.04
CA PRO A 37 -6.23 5.34 3.69
C PRO A 37 -5.73 6.70 3.20
N SER A 38 -4.61 7.13 3.75
CA SER A 38 -3.95 8.40 3.42
C SER A 38 -2.62 8.14 2.70
N TYR A 39 -2.26 9.04 1.78
CA TYR A 39 -0.98 8.96 1.08
C TYR A 39 0.18 9.21 2.03
N VAL A 40 1.20 8.36 1.93
CA VAL A 40 2.43 8.46 2.70
C VAL A 40 3.63 8.39 1.76
N CYS A 41 4.55 9.34 1.90
CA CYS A 41 5.73 9.40 1.04
C CYS A 41 6.67 8.23 1.31
N GLN A 42 7.56 7.95 0.37
CA GLN A 42 8.52 6.85 0.46
C GLN A 42 9.46 6.92 1.68
N PHE A 43 9.64 8.11 2.26
CA PHE A 43 10.48 8.32 3.44
C PHE A 43 9.72 8.08 4.75
N CYS A 44 8.46 8.51 4.81
CA CYS A 44 7.60 8.30 5.98
C CYS A 44 7.04 6.88 6.02
N PHE A 45 6.77 6.26 4.87
CA PHE A 45 6.19 4.92 4.81
C PHE A 45 6.96 3.89 5.64
N PRO A 46 8.28 3.67 5.47
CA PRO A 46 9.01 2.68 6.27
C PRO A 46 9.14 3.05 7.76
N LEU A 47 8.88 4.29 8.15
CA LEU A 47 8.96 4.74 9.55
C LEU A 47 7.63 4.57 10.30
N PHE A 48 6.50 4.61 9.58
CA PHE A 48 5.16 4.55 10.15
C PHE A 48 4.43 3.25 9.81
N PHE A 49 4.90 2.51 8.80
CA PHE A 49 4.41 1.16 8.52
C PHE A 49 5.09 0.17 9.45
N ASN A 50 4.34 -0.32 10.45
CA ASN A 50 4.74 -1.46 11.24
C ASN A 50 3.90 -2.69 10.87
N PRO A 51 4.47 -3.67 10.14
CA PRO A 51 3.72 -4.88 9.74
C PRO A 51 3.36 -5.83 10.88
N PHE A 52 3.98 -5.65 12.05
CA PHE A 52 3.95 -6.59 13.19
C PHE A 52 3.52 -5.97 14.51
N GLU A 53 3.25 -4.65 14.58
CA GLU A 53 2.51 -4.10 15.72
C GLU A 53 1.05 -4.51 15.58
N SER A 54 0.60 -5.37 16.48
CA SER A 54 -0.81 -5.46 16.86
C SER A 54 -1.18 -4.11 17.47
N GLU A 55 -2.11 -3.37 16.88
CA GLU A 55 -2.73 -2.30 17.64
C GLU A 55 -3.36 -2.94 18.87
N GLU A 56 -2.91 -2.53 20.07
CA GLU A 56 -3.65 -2.81 21.31
C GLU A 56 -5.13 -2.41 21.10
N PRO A 57 -6.08 -3.21 21.61
CA PRO A 57 -7.45 -3.16 21.14
C PRO A 57 -8.07 -1.80 21.43
N SER A 58 -8.50 -1.11 20.37
CA SER A 58 -9.46 -0.03 20.51
C SER A 58 -10.69 -0.61 21.22
N ASN A 59 -11.08 0.00 22.32
CA ASN A 59 -12.18 -0.40 23.18
C ASN A 59 -13.54 -0.12 22.50
N ARG A 60 -13.76 -0.65 21.29
CA ARG A 60 -15.05 -0.68 20.58
C ARG A 60 -15.53 -2.12 20.55
N GLY A 61 -16.68 -2.32 21.17
CA GLY A 61 -17.21 -3.64 21.51
C GLY A 61 -17.31 -4.64 20.36
N ASN A 62 -17.14 -5.90 20.75
CA ASN A 62 -17.66 -7.11 20.13
C ASN A 62 -17.64 -7.18 18.59
N GLU A 63 -16.47 -7.54 18.03
CA GLU A 63 -16.32 -8.48 16.91
C GLU A 63 -14.81 -8.77 16.73
N VAL A 64 -14.39 -10.00 17.01
CA VAL A 64 -12.98 -10.42 16.96
C VAL A 64 -12.61 -10.69 15.50
N GLY A 65 -11.94 -9.74 14.84
CA GLY A 65 -11.53 -9.82 13.44
C GLY A 65 -10.04 -9.53 13.25
N TRP A 66 -9.25 -10.60 13.10
CA TRP A 66 -7.82 -10.72 12.77
C TRP A 66 -7.06 -9.49 12.20
N ASP A 67 -5.94 -9.16 12.87
CA ASP A 67 -4.93 -8.12 12.57
C ASP A 67 -4.14 -8.32 11.26
N VAL A 68 -4.83 -8.16 10.14
CA VAL A 68 -4.21 -7.89 8.83
C VAL A 68 -4.28 -6.39 8.55
N ALA A 69 -3.18 -5.81 8.06
CA ALA A 69 -3.22 -4.45 7.52
C ALA A 69 -4.37 -4.37 6.52
N PRO A 70 -5.36 -3.47 6.72
CA PRO A 70 -6.56 -3.48 5.91
C PRO A 70 -6.15 -3.32 4.44
N TRP A 71 -6.69 -4.18 3.59
CA TRP A 71 -6.45 -4.07 2.16
C TRP A 71 -6.94 -2.72 1.68
N ILE A 72 -6.06 -2.00 0.98
CA ILE A 72 -6.45 -0.76 0.34
C ILE A 72 -7.55 -1.10 -0.68
N PRO A 73 -8.73 -0.46 -0.58
CA PRO A 73 -9.84 -0.74 -1.48
C PRO A 73 -9.46 -0.50 -2.94
N ASP A 74 -9.83 -1.44 -3.81
CA ASP A 74 -9.45 -1.39 -5.22
C ASP A 74 -9.89 -0.09 -5.89
N TYR A 75 -11.08 0.44 -5.58
CA TYR A 75 -11.62 1.64 -6.23
C TYR A 75 -10.77 2.90 -5.98
N ILE A 76 -9.94 2.93 -4.93
CA ILE A 76 -9.04 4.05 -4.61
C ILE A 76 -7.76 3.97 -5.46
N VAL A 77 -7.37 2.76 -5.89
CA VAL A 77 -6.09 2.54 -6.56
C VAL A 77 -6.24 2.49 -8.07
N GLU A 78 -5.75 3.53 -8.73
CA GLU A 78 -5.84 3.65 -10.18
C GLU A 78 -4.63 3.08 -10.93
N GLU A 79 -3.49 2.99 -10.25
CA GLU A 79 -2.20 2.56 -10.80
C GLU A 79 -1.40 1.75 -9.77
N CYS A 80 -0.36 1.06 -10.23
CA CYS A 80 0.50 0.27 -9.35
C CYS A 80 1.14 1.16 -8.28
N THR A 81 1.01 0.78 -7.00
CA THR A 81 1.57 1.50 -5.84
C THR A 81 3.12 1.44 -5.74
N ASP A 82 3.78 0.86 -6.75
CA ASP A 82 5.24 0.90 -6.84
C ASP A 82 5.65 2.22 -7.52
N VAL A 83 6.57 2.95 -6.90
CA VAL A 83 6.96 4.28 -7.39
C VAL A 83 7.72 4.22 -8.71
N GLU A 84 8.33 3.09 -9.07
CA GLU A 84 9.05 2.92 -10.35
C GLU A 84 8.16 2.35 -11.47
N CYS A 85 6.84 2.32 -11.26
CA CYS A 85 5.90 1.65 -12.16
C CYS A 85 4.83 2.61 -12.70
N ASP A 86 4.66 2.69 -14.02
CA ASP A 86 3.58 3.49 -14.64
C ASP A 86 2.40 2.64 -15.13
N VAL A 87 2.18 1.48 -14.52
CA VAL A 87 1.05 0.62 -14.85
C VAL A 87 -0.25 1.20 -14.31
N GLN A 88 -1.17 1.55 -15.19
CA GLN A 88 -2.55 1.95 -14.87
C GLN A 88 -3.52 0.76 -14.93
N PHE A 89 -4.44 0.69 -13.98
CA PHE A 89 -5.46 -0.37 -13.85
C PHE A 89 -6.80 0.00 -14.52
N LEU A 90 -7.13 1.28 -14.66
CA LEU A 90 -8.42 1.75 -15.19
C LEU A 90 -8.54 1.77 -16.72
N SER A 91 -7.52 1.35 -17.47
CA SER A 91 -7.57 1.46 -18.93
C SER A 91 -8.51 0.42 -19.55
N LEU A 92 -9.68 0.89 -20.01
CA LEU A 92 -10.62 0.16 -20.88
C LEU A 92 -9.98 -0.29 -22.22
N MET A 93 -8.79 0.25 -22.57
CA MET A 93 -8.09 0.01 -23.83
C MET A 93 -6.81 -0.82 -23.68
N HIS A 94 -6.62 -1.56 -22.58
CA HIS A 94 -5.46 -2.45 -22.43
C HIS A 94 -5.83 -3.93 -22.63
N PRO A 95 -5.17 -4.67 -23.55
CA PRO A 95 -5.64 -5.99 -24.01
C PRO A 95 -5.59 -7.10 -22.93
N PHE A 96 -4.99 -6.82 -21.78
CA PHE A 96 -4.79 -7.76 -20.69
C PHE A 96 -5.03 -7.03 -19.37
N ARG A 97 -6.28 -6.87 -18.94
CA ARG A 97 -6.69 -6.33 -17.62
C ARG A 97 -5.64 -6.70 -16.57
N LYS A 98 -4.70 -5.79 -16.26
CA LYS A 98 -3.67 -6.07 -15.27
C LYS A 98 -4.42 -6.19 -13.96
N ARG A 99 -4.53 -7.41 -13.45
CA ARG A 99 -5.27 -7.67 -12.21
C ARG A 99 -4.58 -6.90 -11.09
N LYS A 100 -5.39 -6.34 -10.20
CA LYS A 100 -4.92 -5.75 -8.95
C LYS A 100 -4.48 -6.86 -8.02
N HIS A 101 -3.33 -6.68 -7.37
CA HIS A 101 -2.78 -7.65 -6.42
C HIS A 101 -2.42 -6.96 -5.11
N HIS A 102 -3.11 -7.32 -4.04
CA HIS A 102 -2.79 -6.85 -2.70
C HIS A 102 -1.53 -7.51 -2.15
N CYS A 103 -0.65 -6.71 -1.54
CA CYS A 103 0.39 -7.23 -0.66
C CYS A 103 -0.27 -7.69 0.65
N ARG A 104 -0.08 -8.95 1.05
CA ARG A 104 -0.68 -9.47 2.29
C ARG A 104 -0.02 -8.91 3.56
N LEU A 105 1.13 -8.27 3.42
CA LEU A 105 1.83 -7.63 4.53
C LEU A 105 1.41 -6.17 4.72
N CYS A 106 1.40 -5.35 3.65
CA CYS A 106 1.13 -3.91 3.74
C CYS A 106 -0.22 -3.46 3.17
N GLY A 107 -1.06 -4.37 2.67
CA GLY A 107 -2.40 -4.06 2.15
C GLY A 107 -2.45 -3.27 0.82
N ASN A 108 -1.34 -2.70 0.35
CA ASN A 108 -1.30 -1.89 -0.88
C ASN A 108 -1.44 -2.73 -2.15
N VAL A 109 -1.77 -2.10 -3.28
CA VAL A 109 -2.17 -2.77 -4.54
C VAL A 109 -1.14 -2.59 -5.65
N PHE A 110 -0.78 -3.69 -6.30
CA PHE A 110 0.30 -3.73 -7.28
C PHE A 110 -0.07 -4.53 -8.52
N CYS A 111 0.69 -4.34 -9.60
CA CYS A 111 0.68 -5.28 -10.71
C CYS A 111 1.46 -6.56 -10.36
N ASP A 112 1.30 -7.61 -11.16
CA ASP A 112 1.92 -8.92 -10.89
C ASP A 112 3.45 -8.81 -10.71
N LYS A 113 4.12 -8.00 -11.53
CA LYS A 113 5.59 -7.77 -11.45
C LYS A 113 6.04 -7.30 -10.07
N HIS A 114 5.32 -6.37 -9.44
CA HIS A 114 5.74 -5.74 -8.18
C HIS A 114 5.18 -6.41 -6.94
N CYS A 115 4.42 -7.50 -7.12
CA CYS A 115 3.82 -8.24 -6.04
C CYS A 115 3.70 -9.72 -6.42
N SER A 116 4.75 -10.37 -6.90
CA SER A 116 4.71 -11.80 -7.31
C SER A 116 5.36 -12.75 -6.30
N LYS A 117 6.19 -12.20 -5.42
CA LYS A 117 6.94 -12.96 -4.42
C LYS A 117 6.02 -13.46 -3.31
N ARG A 118 6.40 -14.57 -2.68
CA ARG A 118 5.64 -15.16 -1.56
C ARG A 118 6.50 -15.33 -0.32
N VAL A 119 5.91 -15.11 0.85
CA VAL A 119 6.54 -15.27 2.17
C VAL A 119 5.58 -16.03 3.09
N PHE A 120 6.14 -16.71 4.08
CA PHE A 120 5.36 -17.30 5.17
C PHE A 120 5.20 -16.24 6.26
N LEU A 121 3.96 -16.01 6.73
CA LEU A 121 3.63 -15.00 7.75
C LEU A 121 3.00 -15.68 8.98
N PRO A 122 3.80 -16.36 9.82
CA PRO A 122 3.28 -17.05 10.99
C PRO A 122 2.65 -16.08 12.01
N GLU A 123 3.16 -14.85 12.12
CA GLU A 123 2.65 -13.82 13.02
C GLU A 123 1.22 -13.39 12.67
N LYS A 124 0.80 -13.61 11.42
CA LYS A 124 -0.56 -13.34 10.94
C LYS A 124 -1.47 -14.57 10.97
N ASN A 125 -1.01 -15.67 11.57
CA ASN A 125 -1.71 -16.97 11.60
C ASN A 125 -2.15 -17.44 10.21
N ILE A 126 -1.37 -17.12 9.17
CA ILE A 126 -1.63 -17.59 7.81
C ILE A 126 -0.78 -18.84 7.55
N PRO A 127 -1.40 -20.02 7.39
CA PRO A 127 -0.67 -21.28 7.27
C PRO A 127 0.05 -21.44 5.91
N ASP A 128 -0.31 -20.63 4.91
CA ASP A 128 0.22 -20.72 3.55
C ASP A 128 1.21 -19.60 3.22
N MET A 129 2.08 -19.85 2.24
CA MET A 129 2.90 -18.79 1.65
C MET A 129 2.02 -17.77 0.90
N VAL A 130 2.03 -16.53 1.37
CA VAL A 130 1.23 -15.43 0.84
C VAL A 130 2.04 -14.47 0.00
N ARG A 131 1.37 -13.87 -0.98
CA ARG A 131 1.95 -12.91 -1.91
C ARG A 131 2.24 -11.55 -1.24
N VAL A 132 3.43 -11.01 -1.49
CA VAL A 132 3.86 -9.70 -0.96
C VAL A 132 4.50 -8.84 -2.05
N CYS A 133 4.47 -7.53 -1.84
CA CYS A 133 5.17 -6.58 -2.71
C CYS A 133 6.69 -6.68 -2.54
N ASN A 134 7.44 -6.17 -3.51
CA ASN A 134 8.90 -6.20 -3.49
C ASN A 134 9.50 -5.58 -2.22
N LEU A 135 8.97 -4.44 -1.76
CA LEU A 135 9.41 -3.80 -0.52
C LEU A 135 9.21 -4.73 0.69
N CYS A 136 8.02 -5.30 0.83
CA CYS A 136 7.69 -6.19 1.95
C CYS A 136 8.43 -7.52 1.91
N PHE A 137 8.90 -7.95 0.75
CA PHE A 137 9.75 -9.14 0.63
C PHE A 137 11.18 -8.89 1.12
N SER A 138 11.63 -7.63 1.10
CA SER A 138 12.97 -7.21 1.51
C SER A 138 13.04 -6.75 2.97
N LEU A 139 11.92 -6.76 3.68
CA LEU A 139 11.85 -6.56 5.14
C LEU A 139 12.26 -7.86 5.84
#